data_AF-A0A2D2D3I3-F1
#
_entry.id   AF-A0A2D2D3I3-F1
#
_cell.length_a   1.000
_cell.length_b   1.000
_cell.length_c   1.000
_cell.angle_alpha   90.00
_cell.angle_beta   90.00
_cell.angle_gamma   90.00
#
_symmetry.space_group_name_H-M   'P 1'
#
loop_
_entity.id
_entity.type
_entity.pdbx_description
1 polymer ?
#
loop_
_entity_poly.entity_id
_entity_poly.type
_entity_poly.pdbx_seq_one_letter_code
_entity_poly.pdbx_strand_id
1 'polypeptide(L)'
;MAAYGGAGVHELIDAMRDCSGDVVLSSEEFIHAIHYAPDAFQHFLDLIGPIFPNVVIVVYLRSQADYLQSAYFERVKAGMSADFSSYVSARLTNNLGEFPLDYELLVDELLALKGAEIVIRDYNSGSAVEDFFQLCGIEIGSITQLERKNERSGFKRCLTQFYENIHRRRANASELGVIEEVAGRYKDNPPQLSSLCKRGIVSRFAQGNRRVSAAYRLEGLDCESSDVGYSTNRCFSNEPSLLDPFESDRRRPSIDHIFSYSFAALISTASAATPSWTHGLRWAGVRR
;
A
#
# COMPACT_ATOMS: atom_id res chain seq x y z
N MET A 1 -23.74 -2.58 0.19
CA MET A 1 -23.70 -4.05 0.05
C MET A 1 -24.09 -4.36 -1.39
N ALA A 2 -23.12 -4.39 -2.30
CA ALA A 2 -23.38 -4.78 -3.68
C ALA A 2 -23.61 -6.29 -3.70
N ALA A 3 -24.73 -6.73 -4.27
CA ALA A 3 -24.94 -8.13 -4.56
C ALA A 3 -23.92 -8.53 -5.64
N TYR A 4 -22.86 -9.25 -5.25
CA TYR A 4 -22.02 -9.96 -6.21
C TYR A 4 -22.95 -10.96 -6.91
N GLY A 5 -23.28 -10.68 -8.17
CA GLY A 5 -24.20 -11.52 -8.95
C GLY A 5 -23.62 -12.92 -9.11
N GLY A 6 -24.35 -13.94 -8.64
CA GLY A 6 -23.93 -15.34 -8.67
C GLY A 6 -23.62 -15.89 -10.07
N ALA A 7 -24.02 -15.21 -11.14
CA ALA A 7 -23.70 -15.58 -12.52
C ALA A 7 -22.18 -15.65 -12.76
N GLY A 8 -21.40 -14.72 -12.20
CA GLY A 8 -19.95 -14.67 -12.44
C GLY A 8 -19.18 -15.82 -11.80
N VAL A 9 -19.64 -16.35 -10.66
CA VAL A 9 -18.94 -17.45 -9.96
C VAL A 9 -19.15 -18.77 -10.70
N HIS A 10 -20.36 -19.04 -11.19
CA HIS A 10 -20.64 -20.24 -11.97
C HIS A 10 -19.89 -20.25 -13.30
N GLU A 11 -19.86 -19.13 -14.02
CA GLU A 11 -19.10 -19.00 -15.27
C GLU A 11 -17.59 -19.21 -15.04
N LEU A 12 -17.05 -18.68 -13.93
CA LEU A 12 -15.65 -18.92 -13.56
C LEU A 12 -15.39 -20.41 -13.30
N ILE A 13 -16.25 -21.07 -12.51
CA ILE A 13 -16.10 -22.49 -12.20
C ILE A 13 -16.17 -23.36 -13.46
N ASP A 14 -17.10 -23.07 -14.37
CA ASP A 14 -17.22 -23.80 -15.63
C ASP A 14 -15.96 -23.61 -16.48
N ALA A 15 -15.42 -22.39 -16.57
CA ALA A 15 -14.15 -22.15 -17.26
C ALA A 15 -12.98 -22.92 -16.63
N MET A 16 -12.95 -23.04 -15.29
CA MET A 16 -11.92 -23.82 -14.60
C MET A 16 -12.03 -25.33 -14.87
N ARG A 17 -13.25 -25.87 -15.00
CA ARG A 17 -13.46 -27.31 -15.29
C ARG A 17 -12.92 -27.73 -16.65
N ASP A 18 -12.97 -26.81 -17.61
CA ASP A 18 -12.49 -27.07 -18.97
C ASP A 18 -10.95 -26.97 -19.08
N CYS A 19 -10.26 -26.52 -18.03
CA CYS A 19 -8.80 -26.49 -17.98
C CYS A 19 -8.22 -27.88 -17.66
N SER A 20 -7.28 -28.36 -18.47
CA SER A 20 -6.61 -29.65 -18.29
C SER A 20 -5.39 -29.62 -17.37
N GLY A 21 -5.19 -28.54 -16.60
CA GLY A 21 -4.00 -28.32 -15.79
C GLY A 21 -4.28 -27.46 -14.56
N ASP A 22 -3.22 -26.99 -13.91
CA ASP A 22 -3.33 -26.13 -12.73
C ASP A 22 -3.98 -24.79 -13.09
N VAL A 23 -4.86 -24.33 -12.20
CA VAL A 23 -5.50 -23.02 -12.32
C VAL A 23 -4.93 -22.08 -11.30
N VAL A 24 -4.44 -20.92 -11.77
CA VAL A 24 -3.98 -19.83 -10.91
C VAL A 24 -5.00 -18.70 -10.99
N LEU A 25 -5.57 -18.34 -9.84
CA LEU A 25 -6.45 -17.17 -9.69
C LEU A 25 -5.76 -16.13 -8.81
N SER A 26 -5.81 -14.86 -9.23
CA SER A 26 -5.32 -13.74 -8.44
C SER A 26 -6.34 -12.61 -8.48
N SER A 27 -6.79 -12.18 -7.29
CA SER A 27 -7.72 -11.07 -7.14
C SER A 27 -7.61 -10.46 -5.75
N GLU A 28 -7.52 -9.13 -5.68
CA GLU A 28 -7.57 -8.40 -4.40
C GLU A 28 -8.92 -8.63 -3.68
N GLU A 29 -9.98 -8.89 -4.43
CA GLU A 29 -11.33 -9.15 -3.92
C GLU A 29 -11.41 -10.45 -3.11
N PHE A 30 -10.50 -11.41 -3.32
CA PHE A 30 -10.49 -12.63 -2.52
C PHE A 30 -10.14 -12.35 -1.06
N ILE A 31 -9.20 -11.45 -0.80
CA ILE A 31 -8.87 -11.09 0.58
C ILE A 31 -10.03 -10.34 1.22
N HIS A 32 -10.72 -9.48 0.47
CA HIS A 32 -11.94 -8.85 0.93
C HIS A 32 -13.03 -9.88 1.26
N ALA A 33 -13.23 -10.88 0.39
CA ALA A 33 -14.19 -11.94 0.62
C ALA A 33 -13.83 -12.81 1.84
N ILE A 34 -12.56 -13.19 2.00
CA ILE A 34 -12.08 -13.96 3.15
C ILE A 34 -12.33 -13.18 4.45
N HIS A 35 -12.00 -11.90 4.48
CA HIS A 35 -12.06 -11.11 5.70
C HIS A 35 -13.47 -10.63 6.06
N TYR A 36 -14.26 -10.18 5.07
CA TYR A 36 -15.57 -9.57 5.34
C TYR A 36 -16.77 -10.49 5.03
N ALA A 37 -16.55 -11.60 4.33
CA ALA A 37 -17.59 -12.57 3.97
C ALA A 37 -17.05 -14.02 3.96
N PRO A 38 -16.42 -14.50 5.07
CA PRO A 38 -15.73 -15.79 5.09
C PRO A 38 -16.62 -16.97 4.68
N ASP A 39 -17.91 -16.96 5.06
CA ASP A 39 -18.86 -18.00 4.67
C ASP A 39 -19.07 -18.06 3.15
N ALA A 40 -19.09 -16.91 2.47
CA ALA A 40 -19.24 -16.84 1.03
C ALA A 40 -17.97 -17.36 0.32
N PHE A 41 -16.80 -17.07 0.88
CA PHE A 41 -15.54 -17.60 0.36
C PHE A 41 -15.40 -19.11 0.62
N GLN A 42 -15.80 -19.60 1.79
CA GLN A 42 -15.87 -21.03 2.08
C GLN A 42 -16.83 -21.74 1.10
N HIS A 43 -17.98 -21.15 0.81
CA HIS A 43 -18.90 -21.71 -0.19
C HIS A 43 -18.24 -21.82 -1.57
N PHE A 44 -17.45 -20.82 -1.96
CA PHE A 44 -16.65 -20.91 -3.19
C PHE A 44 -15.64 -22.07 -3.14
N LEU A 45 -14.92 -22.26 -2.02
CA LEU A 45 -14.01 -23.40 -1.83
C LEU A 45 -14.74 -24.75 -1.92
N ASP A 46 -15.92 -24.87 -1.32
CA ASP A 46 -16.74 -26.09 -1.34
C ASP A 46 -17.20 -26.43 -2.78
N LEU A 47 -17.42 -25.43 -3.63
CA LEU A 47 -17.79 -25.63 -5.04
C LEU A 47 -16.61 -26.08 -5.90
N ILE A 48 -15.39 -25.58 -5.63
CA ILE A 48 -14.20 -25.92 -6.42
C ILE A 48 -13.48 -27.18 -5.92
N GLY A 49 -13.60 -27.53 -4.64
CA GLY A 49 -12.92 -28.68 -4.03
C GLY A 49 -13.17 -30.03 -4.72
N PRO A 50 -14.40 -30.33 -5.22
CA PRO A 50 -14.65 -31.53 -6.01
C PRO A 50 -13.93 -31.56 -7.37
N ILE A 51 -13.53 -30.42 -7.90
CA ILE A 51 -12.85 -30.26 -9.20
C ILE A 51 -11.33 -30.25 -8.97
N PHE A 52 -10.89 -29.52 -7.95
CA PHE A 52 -9.48 -29.34 -7.58
C PHE A 52 -9.27 -29.91 -6.16
N PRO A 53 -8.78 -31.15 -6.02
CA PRO A 53 -8.59 -31.76 -4.71
C PRO A 53 -7.49 -31.09 -3.87
N ASN A 54 -6.61 -30.32 -4.53
CA ASN A 54 -5.53 -29.58 -3.89
C ASN A 54 -5.70 -28.08 -4.18
N VAL A 55 -6.39 -27.36 -3.29
CA VAL A 55 -6.48 -25.90 -3.35
C VAL A 55 -5.41 -25.31 -2.43
N VAL A 56 -4.60 -24.39 -2.95
CA VAL A 56 -3.58 -23.67 -2.17
C VAL A 56 -3.88 -22.19 -2.23
N ILE A 57 -4.00 -21.55 -1.07
CA ILE A 57 -4.15 -20.10 -0.93
C ILE A 57 -2.80 -19.54 -0.50
N VAL A 58 -2.20 -18.74 -1.38
CA VAL A 58 -0.92 -18.09 -1.13
C VAL A 58 -1.16 -16.62 -0.81
N VAL A 59 -0.70 -16.16 0.36
CA VAL A 59 -0.83 -14.77 0.79
C VAL A 59 0.55 -14.19 1.06
N TYR A 60 0.88 -13.14 0.32
CA TYR A 60 2.09 -12.35 0.53
C TYR A 60 1.79 -11.18 1.47
N LEU A 61 2.42 -11.19 2.65
CA LEU A 61 2.31 -10.10 3.61
C LEU A 61 3.49 -9.15 3.45
N ARG A 62 3.19 -7.84 3.49
CA ARG A 62 4.16 -6.75 3.39
C ARG A 62 4.12 -5.93 4.67
N SER A 63 5.19 -5.22 5.04
CA SER A 63 5.11 -4.27 6.15
C SER A 63 3.90 -3.31 5.98
N GLN A 64 3.10 -3.11 7.03
CA GLN A 64 1.90 -2.27 6.94
C GLN A 64 2.24 -0.83 6.53
N ALA A 65 3.41 -0.34 6.96
CA ALA A 65 3.92 0.98 6.58
C ALA A 65 4.14 1.10 5.06
N ASP A 66 4.85 0.14 4.46
CA ASP A 66 5.12 0.15 3.02
C ASP A 66 3.86 -0.14 2.20
N TYR A 67 2.98 -0.99 2.72
CA TYR A 67 1.66 -1.25 2.13
C TYR A 67 0.83 0.03 2.10
N LEU A 68 0.66 0.73 3.23
CA LEU A 68 -0.12 1.97 3.31
C LEU A 68 0.42 3.07 2.39
N GLN A 69 1.74 3.20 2.30
CA GLN A 69 2.37 4.12 1.35
C GLN A 69 2.03 3.77 -0.10
N SER A 70 2.13 2.49 -0.46
CA SER A 70 1.82 2.02 -1.81
C SER A 70 0.34 2.19 -2.14
N ALA A 71 -0.54 1.79 -1.24
CA ALA A 71 -1.99 1.90 -1.38
C ALA A 71 -2.41 3.36 -1.52
N TYR A 72 -1.83 4.27 -0.72
CA TYR A 72 -2.09 5.71 -0.84
C TYR A 72 -1.81 6.23 -2.26
N PHE A 73 -0.67 5.86 -2.86
CA PHE A 73 -0.36 6.30 -4.22
C PHE A 73 -1.33 5.75 -5.26
N GLU A 74 -1.80 4.52 -5.13
CA GLU A 74 -2.86 3.99 -6.00
C GLU A 74 -4.19 4.75 -5.81
N ARG A 75 -4.56 5.09 -4.58
CA ARG A 75 -5.76 5.90 -4.30
C ARG A 75 -5.64 7.31 -4.87
N VAL A 76 -4.47 7.94 -4.80
CA VAL A 76 -4.21 9.24 -5.43
C VAL A 76 -4.39 9.14 -6.95
N LYS A 77 -3.87 8.09 -7.60
CA LYS A 77 -4.11 7.84 -9.04
C LYS A 77 -5.59 7.66 -9.37
N ALA A 78 -6.34 7.06 -8.47
CA ALA A 78 -7.79 6.88 -8.58
C ALA A 78 -8.61 8.15 -8.25
N GLY A 79 -7.97 9.29 -7.97
CA GLY A 79 -8.65 10.59 -7.74
C GLY A 79 -8.84 10.97 -6.28
N MET A 80 -8.24 10.25 -5.32
CA MET A 80 -8.31 10.60 -3.91
C MET A 80 -7.63 11.96 -3.63
N SER A 81 -8.28 12.80 -2.83
CA SER A 81 -7.82 14.15 -2.45
C SER A 81 -7.45 14.28 -0.96
N ALA A 82 -7.51 13.18 -0.21
CA ALA A 82 -7.04 13.14 1.18
C ALA A 82 -5.52 13.29 1.23
N ASP A 83 -5.01 14.07 2.19
CA ASP A 83 -3.59 14.05 2.52
C ASP A 83 -3.17 12.69 3.10
N PHE A 84 -1.86 12.43 3.09
CA PHE A 84 -1.33 11.13 3.51
C PHE A 84 -1.67 10.80 4.97
N SER A 85 -1.52 11.76 5.87
CA SER A 85 -1.76 11.57 7.30
C SER A 85 -3.23 11.26 7.60
N SER A 86 -4.16 11.96 6.95
CA SER A 86 -5.61 11.71 7.05
C SER A 86 -5.97 10.33 6.51
N TYR A 87 -5.37 9.91 5.40
CA TYR A 87 -5.54 8.56 4.86
C TYR A 87 -5.07 7.48 5.84
N VAL A 88 -3.85 7.61 6.38
CA VAL A 88 -3.32 6.64 7.35
C VAL A 88 -4.19 6.60 8.61
N SER A 89 -4.55 7.77 9.16
CA SER A 89 -5.43 7.84 10.33
C SER A 89 -6.75 7.10 10.07
N ALA A 90 -7.40 7.39 8.94
CA ALA A 90 -8.63 6.71 8.55
C ALA A 90 -8.44 5.19 8.38
N ARG A 91 -7.31 4.73 7.82
CA ARG A 91 -7.02 3.29 7.66
C ARG A 91 -6.76 2.57 8.99
N LEU A 92 -6.24 3.28 9.99
CA LEU A 92 -5.95 2.70 11.31
C LEU A 92 -7.15 2.72 12.25
N THR A 93 -8.06 3.68 12.10
CA THR A 93 -9.25 3.81 12.96
C THR A 93 -10.50 3.19 12.34
N ASN A 94 -10.60 3.21 11.01
CA ASN A 94 -11.80 2.80 10.30
C ASN A 94 -11.52 1.58 9.41
N ASN A 95 -12.51 0.71 9.34
CA ASN A 95 -12.54 -0.32 8.32
C ASN A 95 -13.04 0.29 7.00
N LEU A 96 -12.11 0.60 6.09
CA LEU A 96 -12.42 1.20 4.79
C LEU A 96 -12.77 0.17 3.69
N GLY A 97 -12.93 -1.12 4.04
CA GLY A 97 -13.14 -2.17 3.03
C GLY A 97 -11.93 -2.38 2.11
N GLU A 98 -10.74 -1.96 2.56
CA GLU A 98 -9.47 -2.25 1.89
C GLU A 98 -8.81 -3.48 2.54
N PHE A 99 -7.68 -3.93 1.99
CA PHE A 99 -6.90 -5.05 2.52
C PHE A 99 -6.68 -4.89 4.05
N PRO A 100 -6.99 -5.91 4.87
CA PRO A 100 -6.90 -5.79 6.32
C PRO A 100 -5.47 -5.56 6.80
N LEU A 101 -5.29 -4.67 7.77
CA LEU A 101 -3.96 -4.37 8.33
C LEU A 101 -3.61 -5.25 9.54
N ASP A 102 -4.64 -5.85 10.17
CA ASP A 102 -4.48 -6.80 11.27
C ASP A 102 -4.21 -8.19 10.69
N TYR A 103 -2.92 -8.49 10.52
CA TYR A 103 -2.49 -9.76 9.91
C TYR A 103 -2.68 -10.96 10.81
N GLU A 104 -2.77 -10.77 12.13
CA GLU A 104 -3.10 -11.86 13.04
C GLU A 104 -4.54 -12.31 12.78
N LEU A 105 -5.48 -11.37 12.77
CA LEU A 105 -6.88 -11.67 12.48
C LEU A 105 -7.06 -12.27 11.07
N LEU A 106 -6.41 -11.70 10.05
CA LEU A 106 -6.48 -12.24 8.68
C LEU A 106 -5.98 -13.70 8.63
N VAL A 107 -4.88 -14.01 9.31
CA VAL A 107 -4.32 -15.36 9.34
C VAL A 107 -5.24 -16.32 10.07
N ASP A 108 -5.84 -15.91 11.19
CA ASP A 108 -6.80 -16.73 11.93
C ASP A 108 -8.01 -17.08 11.05
N GLU A 109 -8.52 -16.12 10.27
CA GLU A 109 -9.62 -16.33 9.33
C GLU A 109 -9.22 -17.26 8.17
N LEU A 110 -8.03 -17.09 7.62
CA LEU A 110 -7.49 -17.99 6.58
C LEU A 110 -7.39 -19.43 7.08
N LEU A 111 -6.88 -19.62 8.31
CA LEU A 111 -6.74 -20.94 8.93
C LEU A 111 -8.08 -21.58 9.30
N ALA A 112 -9.14 -20.79 9.43
CA ALA A 112 -10.50 -21.29 9.66
C ALA A 112 -11.13 -21.89 8.38
N LEU A 113 -10.61 -21.55 7.20
CA LEU A 113 -11.07 -22.10 5.92
C LEU A 113 -10.74 -23.59 5.83
N LYS A 114 -11.68 -24.36 5.28
CA LYS A 114 -11.55 -25.80 5.05
C LYS A 114 -11.36 -26.10 3.57
N GLY A 115 -10.61 -27.16 3.29
CA GLY A 115 -10.40 -27.64 1.92
C GLY A 115 -9.32 -26.87 1.15
N ALA A 116 -8.55 -26.01 1.82
CA ALA A 116 -7.40 -25.33 1.24
C ALA A 116 -6.16 -25.43 2.15
N GLU A 117 -4.99 -25.55 1.55
CA GLU A 117 -3.72 -25.31 2.20
C GLU A 117 -3.43 -23.81 2.23
N ILE A 118 -2.99 -23.28 3.37
CA ILE A 118 -2.66 -21.87 3.53
C ILE A 118 -1.15 -21.69 3.56
N VAL A 119 -0.63 -20.90 2.62
CA VAL A 119 0.79 -20.55 2.53
C VAL A 119 0.95 -19.05 2.73
N ILE A 120 1.61 -18.66 3.82
CA ILE A 120 1.93 -17.26 4.10
C ILE A 120 3.39 -16.99 3.72
N ARG A 121 3.62 -15.94 2.92
CA ARG A 121 4.94 -15.54 2.42
C ARG A 121 5.26 -14.10 2.76
N ASP A 122 6.55 -13.81 2.85
CA ASP A 122 7.06 -12.45 3.01
C ASP A 122 7.18 -11.78 1.64
N TYR A 123 6.50 -10.66 1.46
CA TYR A 123 6.60 -9.88 0.23
C TYR A 123 7.98 -9.22 0.05
N ASN A 124 8.70 -8.98 1.16
CA ASN A 124 9.94 -8.20 1.17
C ASN A 124 11.22 -9.05 1.03
N SER A 125 11.13 -10.39 1.07
CA SER A 125 12.29 -11.29 1.05
C SER A 125 12.95 -11.45 -0.33
N GLY A 126 12.40 -10.82 -1.37
CA GLY A 126 12.91 -10.90 -2.74
C GLY A 126 11.85 -10.52 -3.77
N SER A 127 11.93 -11.14 -4.95
CA SER A 127 10.88 -11.02 -5.96
C SER A 127 9.72 -11.94 -5.60
N ALA A 128 8.60 -11.37 -5.13
CA ALA A 128 7.39 -12.14 -4.84
C ALA A 128 6.90 -12.96 -6.05
N VAL A 129 7.17 -12.49 -7.27
CA VAL A 129 6.83 -13.22 -8.52
C VAL A 129 7.71 -14.44 -8.71
N GLU A 130 9.01 -14.33 -8.44
CA GLU A 130 9.94 -15.47 -8.55
C GLU A 130 9.66 -16.51 -7.46
N ASP A 131 9.40 -16.06 -6.22
CA ASP A 131 8.96 -16.92 -5.12
C ASP A 131 7.66 -17.65 -5.48
N PHE A 132 6.68 -16.95 -6.06
CA PHE A 132 5.42 -17.55 -6.51
C PHE A 132 5.65 -18.61 -7.59
N PHE A 133 6.47 -18.33 -8.60
CA PHE A 133 6.79 -19.33 -9.63
C PHE A 133 7.51 -20.54 -9.06
N GLN A 134 8.46 -20.33 -8.15
CA GLN A 134 9.12 -21.43 -7.46
C GLN A 134 8.12 -22.26 -6.64
N LEU A 135 7.18 -21.61 -5.95
CA LEU A 135 6.13 -22.26 -5.18
C LEU A 135 5.20 -23.11 -6.06
N CYS A 136 4.87 -22.61 -7.25
CA CYS A 136 4.05 -23.33 -8.23
C CYS A 136 4.85 -24.32 -9.10
N GLY A 137 6.16 -24.47 -8.89
CA GLY A 137 7.01 -25.34 -9.73
C GLY A 137 7.15 -24.87 -11.19
N ILE A 138 6.92 -23.58 -11.45
CA ILE A 138 7.03 -22.97 -12.78
C ILE A 138 8.47 -22.52 -13.01
N GLU A 139 9.11 -23.03 -14.07
CA GLU A 139 10.47 -22.63 -14.42
C GLU A 139 10.49 -21.20 -15.02
N ILE A 140 11.15 -20.25 -14.35
CA ILE A 140 11.24 -18.84 -14.78
C ILE A 140 11.77 -18.70 -16.22
N GLY A 141 12.70 -19.58 -16.64
CA GLY A 141 13.29 -19.58 -17.98
C GLY A 141 12.29 -19.86 -19.11
N SER A 142 11.12 -20.42 -18.80
CA SER A 142 10.04 -20.68 -19.75
C SER A 142 9.18 -19.46 -20.07
N ILE A 143 9.34 -18.36 -19.32
CA ILE A 143 8.54 -17.15 -19.46
C ILE A 143 9.22 -16.24 -20.48
N THR A 144 8.80 -16.37 -21.74
CA THR A 144 9.40 -15.67 -22.87
C THR A 144 9.03 -14.18 -22.96
N GLN A 145 8.00 -13.75 -22.23
CA GLN A 145 7.56 -12.35 -22.14
C GLN A 145 6.98 -12.04 -20.76
N LEU A 146 7.75 -11.39 -19.89
CA LEU A 146 7.18 -10.64 -18.77
C LEU A 146 6.56 -9.36 -19.35
N GLU A 147 5.33 -9.43 -19.84
CA GLU A 147 4.61 -8.25 -20.31
C GLU A 147 4.47 -7.24 -19.16
N ARG A 148 5.09 -6.08 -19.37
CA ARG A 148 5.10 -4.89 -18.50
C ARG A 148 5.55 -5.12 -17.06
N LYS A 149 6.80 -4.70 -16.81
CA LYS A 149 7.21 -4.19 -15.50
C LYS A 149 6.11 -3.23 -15.03
N ASN A 150 5.47 -3.54 -13.90
CA ASN A 150 4.61 -2.61 -13.17
C ASN A 150 5.49 -1.41 -12.77
N GLU A 151 5.72 -0.50 -13.70
CA GLU A 151 6.50 0.70 -13.45
C GLU A 151 5.68 1.54 -12.49
N ARG A 152 6.09 1.52 -11.22
CA ARG A 152 5.59 2.46 -10.22
C ARG A 152 5.59 3.82 -10.88
N SER A 153 4.41 4.44 -10.97
CA SER A 153 4.29 5.78 -11.51
C SER A 153 5.32 6.64 -10.81
N GLY A 154 6.16 7.31 -11.61
CA GLY A 154 7.25 8.12 -11.05
C GLY A 154 6.70 9.11 -10.02
N PHE A 155 7.49 9.37 -8.98
CA PHE A 155 7.12 10.24 -7.86
C PHE A 155 6.48 11.57 -8.31
N LYS A 156 7.03 12.20 -9.36
CA LYS A 156 6.46 13.37 -10.05
C LYS A 156 4.98 13.19 -10.38
N ARG A 157 4.62 12.09 -11.05
CA ARG A 157 3.25 11.84 -11.51
C ARG A 157 2.30 11.71 -10.33
N CYS A 158 2.69 11.02 -9.26
CA CYS A 158 1.88 10.92 -8.05
C CYS A 158 1.68 12.30 -7.41
N LEU A 159 2.74 13.12 -7.32
CA LEU A 159 2.67 14.48 -6.76
C LEU A 159 1.79 15.41 -7.61
N THR A 160 1.92 15.34 -8.94
CA THR A 160 1.02 16.07 -9.87
C THR A 160 -0.42 15.66 -9.66
N GLN A 161 -0.72 14.36 -9.64
CA GLN A 161 -2.09 13.88 -9.48
C GLN A 161 -2.68 14.29 -8.13
N PHE A 162 -1.91 14.19 -7.05
CA PHE A 162 -2.35 14.65 -5.73
C PHE A 162 -2.73 16.14 -5.74
N TYR A 163 -1.85 16.98 -6.31
CA TYR A 163 -2.10 18.41 -6.45
C TYR A 163 -3.39 18.70 -7.24
N GLU A 164 -3.57 18.03 -8.38
CA GLU A 164 -4.74 18.20 -9.25
C GLU A 164 -6.03 17.71 -8.57
N ASN A 165 -5.99 16.62 -7.82
CA ASN A 165 -7.14 16.09 -7.08
C ASN A 165 -7.60 17.07 -5.99
N ILE A 166 -6.67 17.70 -5.27
CA ILE A 166 -6.98 18.71 -4.24
C ILE A 166 -7.65 19.93 -4.88
N HIS A 167 -7.06 20.46 -5.94
CA HIS A 167 -7.55 21.69 -6.58
C HIS A 167 -8.69 21.46 -7.56
N ARG A 168 -9.03 20.22 -7.88
CA ARG A 168 -10.06 19.82 -8.87
C ARG A 168 -9.86 20.49 -10.23
N ARG A 169 -8.60 20.68 -10.63
CA ARG A 169 -8.19 21.24 -11.92
C ARG A 169 -6.81 20.73 -12.29
N ARG A 170 -6.45 20.85 -13.56
CA ARG A 170 -5.08 20.60 -14.00
C ARG A 170 -4.11 21.63 -13.43
N ALA A 171 -2.89 21.19 -13.16
CA ALA A 171 -1.79 22.07 -12.80
C ALA A 171 -1.41 22.95 -14.00
N ASN A 172 -1.16 24.24 -13.77
CA ASN A 172 -0.65 25.13 -14.82
C ASN A 172 0.88 24.94 -15.01
N ALA A 173 1.45 25.59 -16.02
CA ALA A 173 2.88 25.42 -16.36
C ALA A 173 3.83 25.80 -15.20
N SER A 174 3.53 26.86 -14.43
CA SER A 174 4.34 27.28 -13.30
C SER A 174 4.28 26.27 -12.14
N GLU A 175 3.09 25.75 -11.83
CA GLU A 175 2.91 24.71 -10.81
C GLU A 175 3.61 23.41 -11.20
N LEU A 176 3.50 22.99 -12.47
CA LEU A 176 4.23 21.83 -12.99
C LEU A 176 5.75 22.03 -12.90
N GLY A 177 6.26 23.25 -13.10
CA GLY A 177 7.67 23.59 -12.90
C GLY A 177 8.14 23.39 -11.46
N VAL A 178 7.35 23.87 -10.48
CA VAL A 178 7.64 23.64 -9.05
C VAL A 178 7.60 22.14 -8.71
N ILE A 179 6.58 21.41 -9.20
CA ILE A 179 6.46 19.96 -8.99
C ILE A 179 7.65 19.21 -9.60
N GLU A 180 8.10 19.58 -10.80
CA GLU A 180 9.28 19.00 -11.45
C GLU A 180 10.53 19.23 -10.60
N GLU A 181 10.76 20.45 -10.11
CA GLU A 181 11.90 20.77 -9.28
C GLU A 181 11.90 19.95 -7.98
N VAL A 182 10.74 19.86 -7.32
CA VAL A 182 10.57 19.05 -6.11
C VAL A 182 10.84 17.58 -6.43
N ALA A 183 10.22 17.02 -7.47
CA ALA A 183 10.38 15.62 -7.83
C ALA A 183 11.81 15.28 -8.24
N GLY A 184 12.50 16.19 -8.94
CA GLY A 184 13.90 16.05 -9.32
C GLY A 184 14.83 15.89 -8.12
N ARG A 185 14.55 16.56 -7.00
CA ARG A 185 15.32 16.41 -5.74
C ARG A 185 15.19 15.03 -5.10
N TYR A 186 14.14 14.27 -5.41
CA TYR A 186 13.86 12.94 -4.85
C TYR A 186 13.97 11.81 -5.88
N LYS A 187 14.53 12.08 -7.07
CA LYS A 187 14.65 11.07 -8.13
C LYS A 187 15.40 9.81 -7.67
N ASP A 188 16.55 10.01 -7.03
CA ASP A 188 17.43 8.91 -6.60
C ASP A 188 17.11 8.41 -5.19
N ASN A 189 16.35 9.19 -4.42
CA ASN A 189 15.97 8.84 -3.06
C ASN A 189 14.56 9.39 -2.76
N PRO A 190 13.51 8.61 -3.10
CA PRO A 190 12.14 8.98 -2.83
C PRO A 190 11.92 9.28 -1.34
N PRO A 191 11.03 10.23 -1.00
CA PRO A 191 10.69 10.49 0.38
C PRO A 191 10.13 9.22 1.02
N GLN A 192 10.49 9.00 2.27
CA GLN A 192 9.98 7.91 3.09
C GLN A 192 8.92 8.45 4.05
N LEU A 193 8.21 7.55 4.74
CA LEU A 193 7.36 7.94 5.87
C LEU A 193 8.19 8.61 6.97
N SER A 194 7.61 9.60 7.67
CA SER A 194 8.26 10.13 8.86
C SER A 194 8.43 9.01 9.90
N SER A 195 9.53 9.06 10.66
CA SER A 195 9.79 8.06 11.71
C SER A 195 8.68 8.01 12.77
N LEU A 196 7.97 9.12 12.98
CA LEU A 196 6.81 9.17 13.87
C LEU A 196 5.62 8.38 13.29
N CYS A 197 5.26 8.62 12.03
CA CYS A 197 4.19 7.90 11.36
C CYS A 197 4.50 6.40 11.25
N LYS A 198 5.72 6.05 10.81
CA LYS A 198 6.16 4.66 10.71
C LYS A 198 6.07 3.95 12.06
N ARG A 199 6.63 4.53 13.14
CA ARG A 199 6.51 3.95 14.49
C ARG A 199 5.05 3.79 14.92
N GLY A 200 4.21 4.80 14.71
CA GLY A 200 2.79 4.70 15.05
C GLY A 200 2.07 3.52 14.38
N ILE A 201 2.37 3.26 13.10
CA ILE A 201 1.85 2.09 12.37
C ILE A 201 2.41 0.79 12.96
N VAL A 202 3.74 0.71 13.16
CA VAL A 202 4.39 -0.51 13.65
C VAL A 202 3.92 -0.84 15.07
N SER A 203 3.95 0.11 16.00
CA SER A 203 3.50 -0.10 17.39
C SER A 203 2.06 -0.63 17.44
N ARG A 204 1.17 -0.17 16.55
CA ARG A 204 -0.24 -0.58 16.52
C ARG A 204 -0.42 -2.07 16.27
N PHE A 205 0.43 -2.67 15.43
CA PHE A 205 0.33 -4.08 14.99
C PHE A 205 1.47 -4.96 15.50
N ALA A 206 2.39 -4.42 16.30
CA ALA A 206 3.61 -5.12 16.71
C ALA A 206 3.36 -6.47 17.39
N GLN A 207 2.30 -6.59 18.20
CA GLN A 207 1.99 -7.85 18.87
C GLN A 207 1.55 -8.94 17.88
N GLY A 208 0.61 -8.63 16.99
CA GLY A 208 0.13 -9.55 15.96
C GLY A 208 1.24 -9.89 14.96
N ASN A 209 1.98 -8.89 14.49
CA ASN A 209 3.13 -9.10 13.62
C ASN A 209 4.16 -10.06 14.24
N ARG A 210 4.48 -9.94 15.54
CA ARG A 210 5.40 -10.89 16.20
C ARG A 210 4.88 -12.33 16.18
N ARG A 211 3.58 -12.53 16.41
CA ARG A 211 2.97 -13.87 16.40
C ARG A 211 3.01 -14.47 14.99
N VAL A 212 2.57 -13.71 14.00
CA VAL A 212 2.56 -14.13 12.58
C VAL A 212 3.99 -14.37 12.09
N SER A 213 4.92 -13.45 12.33
CA SER A 213 6.33 -13.62 11.97
C SER A 213 6.97 -14.84 12.62
N ALA A 214 6.69 -15.12 13.90
CA ALA A 214 7.22 -16.31 14.56
C ALA A 214 6.65 -17.60 13.97
N ALA A 215 5.36 -17.63 13.63
CA ALA A 215 4.70 -18.80 13.06
C ALA A 215 5.17 -19.10 11.63
N TYR A 216 5.36 -18.07 10.80
CA TYR A 216 5.63 -18.21 9.36
C TYR A 216 7.03 -17.78 8.92
N ARG A 217 7.90 -17.42 9.86
CA ARG A 217 9.30 -16.96 9.62
C ARG A 217 9.37 -15.76 8.68
N LEU A 218 8.51 -14.76 8.92
CA LEU A 218 8.45 -13.54 8.12
C LEU A 218 9.41 -12.50 8.70
N GLU A 219 10.50 -12.19 7.99
CA GLU A 219 11.55 -11.27 8.44
C GLU A 219 11.21 -9.80 8.13
N GLY A 220 10.43 -9.57 7.08
CA GLY A 220 10.06 -8.26 6.55
C GLY A 220 8.83 -7.61 7.18
N LEU A 221 8.18 -8.27 8.15
CA LEU A 221 7.14 -7.63 8.97
C LEU A 221 7.80 -6.85 10.10
N ASP A 222 7.59 -5.54 10.09
CA ASP A 222 8.11 -4.64 11.12
C ASP A 222 7.57 -5.09 12.50
N CYS A 223 8.49 -5.54 13.36
CA CYS A 223 8.24 -5.80 14.77
C CYS A 223 9.07 -4.79 15.57
N GLU A 224 8.44 -3.91 16.34
CA GLU A 224 9.20 -3.08 17.27
C GLU A 224 9.96 -3.99 18.25
N SER A 225 11.26 -3.70 18.43
CA SER A 225 11.99 -4.17 19.60
C SER A 225 11.32 -3.58 20.83
N SER A 226 11.01 -4.43 21.79
CA SER A 226 10.05 -4.26 22.90
C SER A 226 10.25 -3.07 23.86
N ASP A 227 11.18 -2.15 23.60
CA ASP A 227 11.80 -1.33 24.65
C ASP A 227 11.34 0.12 24.73
N VAL A 228 10.33 0.56 23.97
CA VAL A 228 9.88 1.96 24.04
C VAL A 228 8.37 2.03 24.29
N GLY A 229 7.99 2.32 25.55
CA GLY A 229 6.61 2.53 25.99
C GLY A 229 5.97 3.80 25.42
N TYR A 230 5.78 3.86 24.10
CA TYR A 230 5.08 4.96 23.43
C TYR A 230 3.57 4.76 23.47
N SER A 231 2.85 5.80 23.87
CA SER A 231 1.38 5.81 23.79
C SER A 231 0.95 6.06 22.34
N THR A 232 0.32 5.06 21.73
CA THR A 232 -0.24 5.10 20.36
C THR A 232 -1.28 6.20 20.15
N ASN A 233 -1.92 6.69 21.22
CA ASN A 233 -2.98 7.70 21.14
C ASN A 233 -2.48 9.10 20.73
N ARG A 234 -1.18 9.40 20.82
CA ARG A 234 -0.66 10.74 20.46
C ARG A 234 -0.35 10.94 18.98
N CYS A 235 -0.09 9.88 18.22
CA CYS A 235 0.30 10.02 16.81
C CYS A 235 -0.89 10.33 15.88
N PHE A 236 -2.12 10.03 16.32
CA PHE A 236 -3.31 10.04 15.46
C PHE A 236 -4.45 10.92 15.99
N SER A 237 -4.21 11.70 17.04
CA SER A 237 -5.16 12.74 17.43
C SER A 237 -5.25 13.77 16.31
N ASN A 238 -6.47 14.07 15.84
CA ASN A 238 -6.75 15.15 14.88
C ASN A 238 -6.41 16.55 15.40
N GLU A 239 -5.85 16.67 16.61
CA GLU A 239 -5.25 17.92 17.04
C GLU A 239 -4.01 18.16 16.17
N PRO A 240 -3.94 19.29 15.44
CA PRO A 240 -2.73 19.66 14.73
C PRO A 240 -1.61 19.67 15.76
N SER A 241 -0.70 18.70 15.62
CA SER A 241 0.50 18.60 16.45
C SER A 241 1.21 19.94 16.40
N LEU A 242 1.07 20.75 17.46
CA LEU A 242 1.88 21.94 17.70
C LEU A 242 3.34 21.57 18.03
N LEU A 243 3.64 20.26 18.14
CA LEU A 243 5.02 19.78 18.08
C LEU A 243 5.49 19.96 16.65
N ASP A 244 6.48 20.83 16.53
CA ASP A 244 7.14 21.26 15.32
C ASP A 244 7.40 20.05 14.38
N PRO A 245 6.72 19.96 13.21
CA PRO A 245 7.03 18.95 12.19
C PRO A 245 8.52 18.99 11.76
N PHE A 246 9.27 20.02 12.17
CA PHE A 246 10.68 20.24 11.85
C PHE A 246 11.71 19.78 12.91
N GLU A 247 11.35 19.09 14.00
CA GLU A 247 12.32 18.93 15.10
C GLU A 247 13.28 17.72 15.09
N SER A 248 13.05 16.62 14.34
CA SER A 248 13.97 15.46 14.42
C SER A 248 14.54 14.90 13.11
N ASP A 249 14.08 15.33 11.93
CA ASP A 249 14.66 14.90 10.65
C ASP A 249 14.83 16.06 9.65
N ARG A 250 15.52 17.12 10.10
CA ARG A 250 15.69 18.40 9.41
C ARG A 250 16.34 18.34 8.02
N ARG A 251 16.69 17.16 7.50
CA ARG A 251 17.41 17.06 6.22
C ARG A 251 16.53 16.58 5.06
N ARG A 252 15.39 15.91 5.31
CA ARG A 252 14.56 15.35 4.24
C ARG A 252 13.06 15.39 4.57
N PRO A 253 12.24 16.13 3.81
CA PRO A 253 10.79 16.03 3.87
C PRO A 253 10.33 14.59 3.65
N SER A 254 9.45 14.12 4.53
CA SER A 254 8.80 12.82 4.41
C SER A 254 7.55 12.88 3.52
N ILE A 255 6.94 11.73 3.26
CA ILE A 255 5.71 11.61 2.46
C ILE A 255 4.56 12.38 3.10
N ASP A 256 4.38 12.29 4.42
CA ASP A 256 3.39 13.05 5.18
C ASP A 256 3.56 14.56 5.04
N HIS A 257 4.79 15.05 4.85
CA HIS A 257 5.02 16.46 4.54
C HIS A 257 4.66 16.81 3.09
N ILE A 258 5.16 16.04 2.12
CA ILE A 258 5.02 16.38 0.69
C ILE A 258 3.57 16.18 0.20
N PHE A 259 2.89 15.16 0.70
CA PHE A 259 1.48 14.88 0.40
C PHE A 259 0.55 15.46 1.48
N SER A 260 0.77 16.73 1.83
CA SER A 260 -0.07 17.51 2.75
C SER A 260 -0.78 18.66 2.05
N TYR A 261 -1.92 19.10 2.61
CA TYR A 261 -2.59 20.31 2.13
C TYR A 261 -1.70 21.55 2.22
N SER A 262 -0.87 21.65 3.26
CA SER A 262 0.08 22.75 3.43
C SER A 262 1.11 22.77 2.30
N PHE A 263 1.63 21.61 1.88
CA PHE A 263 2.58 21.54 0.77
C PHE A 263 1.94 21.88 -0.57
N ALA A 264 0.69 21.44 -0.81
CA ALA A 264 -0.06 21.86 -1.99
C ALA A 264 -0.24 23.40 -2.04
N ALA A 265 -0.54 24.04 -0.91
CA ALA A 265 -0.62 25.50 -0.82
C ALA A 265 0.73 26.20 -1.08
N LEU A 266 1.84 25.59 -0.66
CA LEU A 266 3.19 26.09 -0.95
C LEU A 266 3.50 26.05 -2.46
N ILE A 267 3.07 25.00 -3.18
CA ILE A 267 3.22 24.92 -4.64
C ILE A 267 2.50 26.11 -5.31
N SER A 268 1.25 26.36 -4.94
CA SER A 268 0.50 27.52 -5.46
C SER A 268 1.20 28.85 -5.16
N THR A 269 1.67 29.03 -3.93
CA THR A 269 2.34 30.28 -3.52
C THR A 269 3.66 30.48 -4.28
N ALA A 270 4.48 29.43 -4.39
CA ALA A 270 5.73 29.48 -5.14
C ALA A 270 5.51 29.74 -6.63
N SER A 271 4.46 29.14 -7.23
CA SER A 271 4.11 29.37 -8.63
C SER A 271 3.68 30.81 -8.92
N ALA A 272 3.00 31.47 -7.97
CA ALA A 272 2.55 32.86 -8.09
C ALA A 272 3.72 33.85 -7.94
N ALA A 273 4.70 33.51 -7.10
CA ALA A 273 5.89 34.32 -6.86
C ALA A 273 6.93 34.26 -8.00
N THR A 274 6.75 33.37 -8.98
CA THR A 274 7.69 33.16 -10.08
C THR A 274 7.14 33.71 -11.41
N PRO A 275 7.08 35.03 -11.62
CA PRO A 275 6.74 35.58 -12.93
C PRO A 275 7.92 35.33 -13.87
N SER A 276 7.79 34.35 -14.77
CA SER A 276 8.70 34.07 -15.89
C SER A 276 10.21 34.03 -15.54
N TRP A 277 10.66 33.00 -14.83
CA TRP A 277 12.09 32.73 -14.61
C TRP A 277 12.56 31.59 -15.53
N THR A 278 13.11 31.94 -16.70
CA THR A 278 13.79 30.98 -17.61
C THR A 278 15.28 30.75 -17.26
N HIS A 279 15.82 31.30 -16.17
CA HIS A 279 17.22 31.06 -15.80
C HIS A 279 17.44 30.90 -14.28
N GLY A 280 17.74 29.67 -13.86
CA GLY A 280 18.62 29.35 -12.72
C GLY A 280 18.18 29.80 -11.33
N LEU A 281 17.37 29.00 -10.65
CA LEU A 281 17.13 29.14 -9.21
C LEU A 281 18.28 28.54 -8.39
N ARG A 282 19.03 29.40 -7.69
CA ARG A 282 19.71 29.04 -6.43
C ARG A 282 18.76 29.39 -5.30
N TRP A 283 18.27 28.40 -4.57
CA TRP A 283 17.54 28.64 -3.32
C TRP A 283 18.49 29.30 -2.31
N ALA A 284 18.19 30.54 -1.94
CA ALA A 284 18.76 31.15 -0.76
C ALA A 284 18.24 30.38 0.45
N GLY A 285 19.11 29.56 1.05
CA GLY A 285 18.83 28.95 2.35
C GLY A 285 18.43 30.05 3.32
N VAL A 286 17.31 29.83 4.01
CA VAL A 286 16.91 30.58 5.20
C VAL A 286 18.13 30.60 6.13
N ARG A 287 18.80 31.76 6.21
CA ARG A 287 19.86 31.98 7.19
C ARG A 287 19.20 32.08 8.56
N ARG A 288 19.84 31.41 9.53
CA ARG A 288 19.59 31.56 10.96
C ARG A 288 19.68 33.01 11.39
#